data_AF-A0A8C4T5U4-F1
#
_entry.id   AF-A0A8C4T5U4-F1
#
_cell.length_a   1.000
_cell.length_b   1.000
_cell.length_c   1.000
_cell.angle_alpha   90.00
_cell.angle_beta   90.00
_cell.angle_gamma   90.00
#
_symmetry.space_group_name_H-M   'P 1'
#
loop_
_entity.id
_entity.type
_entity.pdbx_description
1 polymer ?
#
loop_
_entity_poly.entity_id
_entity_poly.type
_entity_poly.pdbx_seq_one_letter_code
_entity_poly.pdbx_strand_id
1 'polypeptide(L)'
;MEPPPPKGKSQGRLLVSTSLDAKDELEERLERCVTVVTSLMNGLSEREANDALNAHVCKGAQQHEEVCLGLFTLLLTESAQSQRCYRDLTLINRDGMNIVLMKINQILMEKFLRLQDTCRSQMVWLVRELVKSTVIGADGVCMTLMKQIAGGDVSLKNIWLAENVLDILVDQREWVLKSGMLIAMSVYTYLRLIVDHHGTPALLSLRQKEVDFCIGLLRERFMDCFIIGRDLVRLLQNVARIPEFELLWKDLLHNPQALSPQFTGVLQLLSSRTSRKFLACRLTPDMETKLLFMTSRVRFGQQKRYQDWFQRQYLSTPDSQSLRCDLIRYICGVVHPSNEVLSSDILPRWAIIGWLPPA
;
A
#
# COMPACT_ATOMS: atom_id res chain seq x y z
N MET A 1 15.33 27.50 -43.92
CA MET A 1 15.82 26.88 -42.68
C MET A 1 14.60 26.65 -41.81
N GLU A 2 14.13 25.42 -41.72
CA GLU A 2 13.13 25.05 -40.71
C GLU A 2 13.76 25.22 -39.31
N PRO A 3 12.99 25.71 -38.33
CA PRO A 3 13.46 25.72 -36.96
C PRO A 3 13.69 24.27 -36.51
N PRO A 4 14.74 24.00 -35.71
CA PRO A 4 14.96 22.67 -35.19
C PRO A 4 13.73 22.24 -34.36
N PRO A 5 13.34 20.95 -34.40
CA PRO A 5 12.24 20.46 -33.59
C PRO A 5 12.51 20.80 -32.12
N PRO A 6 11.48 21.19 -31.34
CA PRO A 6 11.65 21.47 -29.93
C PRO A 6 12.30 20.25 -29.29
N LYS A 7 13.47 20.44 -28.64
CA LYS A 7 14.13 19.39 -27.86
C LYS A 7 13.07 18.78 -26.94
N GLY A 8 12.69 17.52 -27.19
CA GLY A 8 11.73 16.82 -26.37
C GLY A 8 12.16 16.93 -24.91
N LYS A 9 11.22 17.26 -24.01
CA LYS A 9 11.49 17.25 -22.57
C LYS A 9 12.07 15.86 -22.25
N SER A 10 13.21 15.81 -21.57
CA SER A 10 13.78 14.54 -21.09
C SER A 10 12.70 13.82 -20.29
N GLN A 11 12.27 12.65 -20.76
CA GLN A 11 11.33 11.82 -20.00
C GLN A 11 12.03 11.34 -18.74
N GLY A 12 11.41 11.58 -17.59
CA GLY A 12 11.88 11.04 -16.32
C GLY A 12 11.86 9.51 -16.34
N ARG A 13 12.74 8.90 -15.53
CA ARG A 13 12.89 7.43 -15.46
C ARG A 13 12.06 6.78 -14.35
N LEU A 14 11.49 7.56 -13.44
CA LEU A 14 10.76 7.04 -12.28
C LEU A 14 9.25 7.04 -12.51
N LEU A 15 8.72 8.13 -13.07
CA LEU A 15 7.30 8.35 -13.26
C LEU A 15 6.90 8.31 -14.74
N VAL A 16 5.70 7.81 -14.99
CA VAL A 16 4.99 7.99 -16.26
C VAL A 16 4.53 9.44 -16.32
N SER A 17 4.94 10.13 -17.37
CA SER A 17 4.60 11.52 -17.64
C SER A 17 4.21 11.71 -19.10
N THR A 18 3.10 12.41 -19.32
CA THR A 18 2.60 12.83 -20.63
C THR A 18 3.10 14.24 -20.97
N SER A 19 2.84 14.70 -22.20
CA SER A 19 3.17 16.08 -22.61
C SER A 19 2.42 17.15 -21.82
N LEU A 20 1.28 16.80 -21.21
CA LEU A 20 0.44 17.69 -20.42
C LEU A 20 0.87 17.76 -18.95
N ASP A 21 1.64 16.78 -18.47
CA ASP A 21 2.05 16.72 -17.08
C ASP A 21 3.13 17.76 -16.77
N ALA A 22 3.00 18.40 -15.61
CA ALA A 22 4.08 19.20 -15.03
C ALA A 22 5.24 18.29 -14.59
N LYS A 23 6.45 18.84 -14.56
CA LYS A 23 7.60 18.15 -13.97
C LYS A 23 7.31 17.87 -12.50
N ASP A 24 7.63 16.66 -12.05
CA ASP A 24 7.42 16.25 -10.67
C ASP A 24 8.65 16.63 -9.82
N GLU A 25 8.46 17.47 -8.81
CA GLU A 25 9.54 17.96 -7.96
C GLU A 25 10.30 16.83 -7.23
N LEU A 26 9.58 15.75 -6.89
CA LEU A 26 10.18 14.60 -6.22
C LEU A 26 11.11 13.85 -7.17
N GLU A 27 10.65 13.58 -8.39
CA GLU A 27 11.46 12.94 -9.43
C GLU A 27 12.70 13.77 -9.77
N GLU A 28 12.55 15.09 -9.96
CA GLU A 28 13.68 15.99 -10.24
C GLU A 28 14.70 16.04 -9.09
N ARG A 29 14.25 15.97 -7.84
CA ARG A 29 15.15 15.85 -6.69
C ARG A 29 15.91 14.52 -6.72
N LEU A 30 15.24 13.41 -6.97
CA LEU A 30 15.85 12.08 -7.01
C LEU A 30 16.84 11.95 -8.18
N GLU A 31 16.55 12.51 -9.35
CA GLU A 31 17.47 12.56 -10.49
C GLU A 31 18.75 13.36 -10.21
N ARG A 32 18.64 14.45 -9.43
CA ARG A 32 19.82 15.17 -8.94
C ARG A 32 20.69 14.30 -8.04
N CYS A 33 20.08 13.53 -7.13
CA CYS A 33 20.78 12.57 -6.29
C CYS A 33 21.48 11.47 -7.11
N VAL A 34 20.84 10.96 -8.17
CA VAL A 34 21.47 10.02 -9.12
C VAL A 34 22.69 10.64 -9.79
N THR A 35 22.61 11.91 -10.19
CA THR A 35 23.72 12.63 -10.82
C THR A 35 24.93 12.72 -9.88
N VAL A 36 24.69 13.00 -8.59
CA VAL A 36 25.75 13.00 -7.57
C VAL A 36 26.40 11.61 -7.47
N VAL A 37 25.60 10.55 -7.29
CA VAL A 37 26.12 9.18 -7.12
C VAL A 37 26.89 8.71 -8.36
N THR A 38 26.33 8.89 -9.54
CA THR A 38 26.99 8.50 -10.80
C THR A 38 28.30 9.27 -11.02
N SER A 39 28.37 10.55 -10.65
CA SER A 39 29.62 11.32 -10.74
C SER A 39 30.71 10.80 -9.80
N LEU A 40 30.34 10.34 -8.60
CA LEU A 40 31.28 9.79 -7.62
C LEU A 40 31.80 8.41 -8.01
N MET A 41 31.03 7.64 -8.78
CA MET A 41 31.38 6.28 -9.19
C MET A 41 32.05 6.21 -10.57
N ASN A 42 32.03 7.30 -11.34
CA ASN A 42 32.42 7.27 -12.75
C ASN A 42 33.90 6.92 -12.92
N GLY A 43 34.18 5.90 -13.76
CA GLY A 43 35.54 5.47 -14.07
C GLY A 43 36.27 4.74 -12.92
N LEU A 44 35.59 4.46 -11.81
CA LEU A 44 36.17 3.79 -10.66
C LEU A 44 35.84 2.29 -10.65
N SER A 45 36.74 1.48 -10.07
CA SER A 45 36.42 0.09 -9.70
C SER A 45 35.34 0.04 -8.61
N GLU A 46 34.75 -1.14 -8.36
CA GLU A 46 33.70 -1.25 -7.32
C GLU A 46 34.18 -0.81 -5.94
N ARG A 47 35.43 -1.15 -5.60
CA ARG A 47 36.03 -0.80 -4.31
C ARG A 47 36.26 0.70 -4.20
N GLU A 48 36.88 1.30 -5.21
CA GLU A 48 37.13 2.74 -5.24
C GLU A 48 35.83 3.56 -5.24
N ALA A 49 34.80 3.07 -5.94
CA ALA A 49 33.47 3.65 -5.90
C ALA A 49 32.88 3.61 -4.49
N ASN A 50 32.95 2.47 -3.79
CA ASN A 50 32.45 2.36 -2.42
C ASN A 50 33.21 3.28 -1.46
N ASP A 51 34.55 3.34 -1.56
CA ASP A 51 35.40 4.23 -0.77
C ASP A 51 35.04 5.71 -1.01
N ALA A 52 34.83 6.10 -2.28
CA ALA A 52 34.42 7.46 -2.65
C ALA A 52 33.03 7.82 -2.11
N LEU A 53 32.05 6.91 -2.21
CA LEU A 53 30.71 7.10 -1.65
C LEU A 53 30.78 7.25 -0.13
N ASN A 54 31.51 6.37 0.57
CA ASN A 54 31.63 6.43 2.02
C ASN A 54 32.33 7.71 2.49
N ALA A 55 33.39 8.13 1.81
CA ALA A 55 34.06 9.41 2.06
C ALA A 55 33.14 10.62 1.82
N HIS A 56 32.25 10.56 0.84
CA HIS A 56 31.27 11.61 0.58
C HIS A 56 30.20 11.66 1.68
N VAL A 57 29.65 10.51 2.06
CA VAL A 57 28.65 10.36 3.13
C VAL A 57 29.20 10.87 4.49
N CYS A 58 30.50 10.74 4.75
CA CYS A 58 31.16 11.30 5.93
C CYS A 58 31.04 12.82 6.09
N LYS A 59 30.77 13.56 5.00
CA LYS A 59 30.82 15.03 5.02
C LYS A 59 29.63 15.67 5.76
N GLY A 60 28.52 14.95 5.91
CA GLY A 60 27.35 15.46 6.62
C GLY A 60 26.06 14.73 6.27
N ALA A 61 24.99 15.07 6.99
CA ALA A 61 23.67 14.46 6.81
C ALA A 61 23.09 14.72 5.42
N GLN A 62 23.34 15.89 4.83
CA GLN A 62 22.88 16.20 3.47
C GLN A 62 23.54 15.29 2.43
N GLN A 63 24.86 15.09 2.53
CA GLN A 63 25.61 14.22 1.62
C GLN A 63 25.22 12.74 1.81
N HIS A 64 24.95 12.33 3.06
CA HIS A 64 24.38 11.02 3.35
C HIS A 64 23.03 10.81 2.65
N GLU A 65 22.11 11.77 2.77
CA GLU A 65 20.80 11.72 2.11
C GLU A 65 20.93 11.68 0.58
N GLU A 66 21.76 12.56 -0.01
CA GLU A 66 21.97 12.62 -1.47
C GLU A 66 22.47 11.29 -2.02
N VAL A 67 23.44 10.66 -1.35
CA VAL A 67 23.99 9.37 -1.79
C VAL A 67 22.97 8.25 -1.60
N CYS A 68 22.31 8.18 -0.44
CA CYS A 68 21.32 7.13 -0.17
C CYS A 68 20.14 7.20 -1.16
N LEU A 69 19.63 8.40 -1.41
CA LEU A 69 18.53 8.60 -2.36
C LEU A 69 18.97 8.40 -3.81
N GLY A 70 20.22 8.69 -4.15
CA GLY A 70 20.78 8.42 -5.48
C GLY A 70 20.88 6.92 -5.76
N LEU A 71 21.44 6.14 -4.82
CA LEU A 71 21.50 4.68 -4.91
C LEU A 71 20.10 4.05 -4.92
N PHE A 72 19.19 4.55 -4.07
CA PHE A 72 17.79 4.15 -4.07
C PHE A 72 17.12 4.37 -5.42
N THR A 73 17.34 5.52 -6.05
CA THR A 73 16.74 5.84 -7.34
C THR A 73 17.33 5.01 -8.48
N LEU A 74 18.65 4.79 -8.48
CA LEU A 74 19.30 3.86 -9.41
C LEU A 74 18.73 2.44 -9.26
N LEU A 75 18.54 1.98 -8.02
CA LEU A 75 17.94 0.67 -7.75
C LEU A 75 16.52 0.55 -8.32
N LEU A 76 15.72 1.61 -8.28
CA LEU A 76 14.37 1.63 -8.85
C LEU A 76 14.34 1.73 -10.37
N THR A 77 15.33 2.37 -10.99
CA THR A 77 15.31 2.72 -12.42
C THR A 77 16.18 1.80 -13.28
N GLU A 78 17.25 1.23 -12.72
CA GLU A 78 18.25 0.40 -13.40
C GLU A 78 18.27 -1.02 -12.80
N SER A 79 17.34 -1.87 -13.21
CA SER A 79 17.16 -3.22 -12.64
C SER A 79 18.44 -4.08 -12.66
N ALA A 80 19.27 -3.93 -13.71
CA ALA A 80 20.55 -4.63 -13.84
C ALA A 80 21.58 -4.28 -12.75
N GLN A 81 21.47 -3.09 -12.14
CA GLN A 81 22.40 -2.61 -11.10
C GLN A 81 21.81 -2.72 -9.69
N SER A 82 20.54 -3.13 -9.57
CA SER A 82 19.78 -3.09 -8.32
C SER A 82 20.44 -3.82 -7.14
N GLN A 83 20.94 -5.04 -7.35
CA GLN A 83 21.62 -5.81 -6.30
C GLN A 83 22.89 -5.11 -5.80
N ARG A 84 23.69 -4.56 -6.72
CA ARG A 84 24.89 -3.81 -6.38
C ARG A 84 24.53 -2.53 -5.64
N CYS A 85 23.58 -1.75 -6.14
CA CYS A 85 23.14 -0.52 -5.48
C CYS A 85 22.58 -0.81 -4.07
N TYR A 86 21.84 -1.91 -3.88
CA TYR A 86 21.34 -2.31 -2.56
C TYR A 86 22.47 -2.69 -1.60
N ARG A 87 23.46 -3.47 -2.06
CA ARG A 87 24.67 -3.80 -1.30
C ARG A 87 25.43 -2.53 -0.89
N ASP A 88 25.67 -1.62 -1.83
CA ASP A 88 26.40 -0.39 -1.55
C ASP A 88 25.61 0.49 -0.58
N LEU A 89 24.29 0.59 -0.74
CA LEU A 89 23.39 1.31 0.18
C LEU A 89 23.41 0.71 1.60
N THR A 90 23.42 -0.62 1.73
CA THR A 90 23.50 -1.29 3.04
C THR A 90 24.83 -1.05 3.74
N LEU A 91 25.92 -0.88 2.99
CA LEU A 91 27.25 -0.59 3.56
C LEU A 91 27.41 0.87 4.00
N ILE A 92 26.81 1.81 3.26
CA ILE A 92 27.07 3.25 3.43
C ILE A 92 26.00 4.00 4.24
N ASN A 93 24.78 3.45 4.39
CA ASN A 93 23.75 4.10 5.19
C ASN A 93 24.15 4.21 6.68
N ARG A 94 23.75 5.30 7.34
CA ARG A 94 24.12 5.62 8.73
C ARG A 94 22.92 5.82 9.65
N ASP A 95 21.72 5.73 9.10
CA ASP A 95 20.44 6.01 9.76
C ASP A 95 19.55 4.76 9.80
N GLY A 96 20.12 3.57 9.56
CA GLY A 96 19.37 2.32 9.51
C GLY A 96 18.32 2.31 8.39
N MET A 97 18.66 2.90 7.23
CA MET A 97 17.78 3.08 6.07
C MET A 97 16.59 4.02 6.27
N ASN A 98 16.54 4.81 7.35
CA ASN A 98 15.37 5.63 7.68
C ASN A 98 14.93 6.55 6.52
N ILE A 99 15.87 7.30 5.93
CA ILE A 99 15.59 8.21 4.82
C ILE A 99 15.03 7.50 3.58
N VAL A 100 15.50 6.27 3.33
CA VAL A 100 15.02 5.42 2.24
C VAL A 100 13.60 4.94 2.53
N LEU A 101 13.31 4.47 3.75
CA LEU A 101 11.96 4.07 4.16
C LEU A 101 10.97 5.24 4.08
N MET A 102 11.37 6.43 4.52
CA MET A 102 10.56 7.64 4.39
C MET A 102 10.23 7.93 2.92
N LYS A 103 11.23 7.82 2.03
CA LYS A 103 11.04 8.06 0.61
C LYS A 103 10.17 7.01 -0.07
N ILE A 104 10.34 5.74 0.30
CA ILE A 104 9.45 4.65 -0.15
C ILE A 104 8.01 4.98 0.23
N ASN A 105 7.74 5.27 1.50
CA ASN A 105 6.38 5.59 1.95
C ASN A 105 5.81 6.82 1.23
N GLN A 106 6.61 7.86 1.00
CA GLN A 106 6.17 9.02 0.23
C GLN A 106 5.78 8.63 -1.21
N ILE A 107 6.63 7.87 -1.91
CA ILE A 107 6.36 7.42 -3.28
C ILE A 107 5.11 6.53 -3.33
N LEU A 108 4.96 5.59 -2.40
CA LEU A 108 3.79 4.73 -2.33
C LEU A 108 2.52 5.55 -2.08
N MET A 109 2.56 6.54 -1.20
CA MET A 109 1.38 7.34 -0.86
C MET A 109 1.01 8.37 -1.93
N GLU A 110 1.98 8.96 -2.62
CA GLU A 110 1.74 10.11 -3.50
C GLU A 110 1.85 9.78 -5.00
N LYS A 111 2.67 8.79 -5.37
CA LYS A 111 3.12 8.61 -6.76
C LYS A 111 2.90 7.20 -7.32
N PHE A 112 2.42 6.24 -6.52
CA PHE A 112 2.35 4.83 -6.92
C PHE A 112 1.63 4.60 -8.26
N LEU A 113 0.47 5.25 -8.46
CA LEU A 113 -0.30 5.15 -9.71
C LEU A 113 0.44 5.67 -10.94
N ARG A 114 1.42 6.55 -10.74
CA ARG A 114 2.26 7.14 -11.79
C ARG A 114 3.64 6.47 -11.91
N LEU A 115 4.02 5.54 -11.04
CA LEU A 115 5.29 4.83 -11.19
C LEU A 115 5.32 4.04 -12.50
N GLN A 116 6.48 4.05 -13.17
CA GLN A 116 6.76 3.16 -14.30
C GLN A 116 6.74 1.70 -13.85
N ASP A 117 6.44 0.78 -14.77
CA ASP A 117 6.26 -0.64 -14.45
C ASP A 117 7.55 -1.27 -13.88
N THR A 118 8.71 -0.96 -14.47
CA THR A 118 10.02 -1.37 -13.92
C THR A 118 10.21 -0.89 -12.48
N CYS A 119 9.88 0.37 -12.20
CA CYS A 119 10.02 0.95 -10.85
C CYS A 119 9.07 0.32 -9.84
N ARG A 120 7.87 -0.10 -10.25
CA ARG A 120 6.95 -0.84 -9.37
C ARG A 120 7.52 -2.21 -9.02
N SER A 121 8.03 -2.95 -10.01
CA SER A 121 8.68 -4.24 -9.76
C SER A 121 9.90 -4.10 -8.85
N GLN A 122 10.75 -3.10 -9.09
CA GLN A 122 11.91 -2.81 -8.25
C GLN A 122 11.53 -2.33 -6.84
N MET A 123 10.43 -1.59 -6.69
CA MET A 123 9.92 -1.18 -5.38
C MET A 123 9.51 -2.41 -4.56
N VAL A 124 8.76 -3.34 -5.14
CA VAL A 124 8.36 -4.58 -4.47
C VAL A 124 9.58 -5.44 -4.13
N TRP A 125 10.54 -5.55 -5.05
CA TRP A 125 11.81 -6.24 -4.80
C TRP A 125 12.58 -5.60 -3.64
N LEU A 126 12.70 -4.26 -3.60
CA LEU A 126 13.36 -3.55 -2.52
C LEU A 126 12.69 -3.82 -1.17
N VAL A 127 11.36 -3.76 -1.10
CA VAL A 127 10.63 -4.06 0.13
C VAL A 127 10.92 -5.48 0.60
N ARG A 128 10.98 -6.46 -0.30
CA ARG A 128 11.36 -7.84 0.03
C ARG A 128 12.77 -7.91 0.65
N GLU A 129 13.75 -7.20 0.08
CA GLU A 129 15.11 -7.18 0.61
C GLU A 129 15.23 -6.48 1.97
N LEU A 130 14.47 -5.40 2.18
CA LEU A 130 14.39 -4.71 3.48
C LEU A 130 13.80 -5.62 4.57
N VAL A 131 12.78 -6.41 4.23
CA VAL A 131 12.18 -7.41 5.14
C VAL A 131 13.19 -8.51 5.48
N LYS A 132 13.85 -9.10 4.47
CA LYS A 132 14.88 -10.13 4.68
C LYS A 132 16.04 -9.62 5.55
N SER A 133 16.41 -8.36 5.38
CA SER A 133 17.46 -7.69 6.16
C SER A 133 16.97 -7.23 7.54
N THR A 134 15.70 -7.48 7.89
CA THR A 134 15.07 -7.11 9.17
C THR A 134 15.18 -5.62 9.49
N VAL A 135 15.13 -4.76 8.48
CA VAL A 135 15.23 -3.31 8.66
C VAL A 135 14.08 -2.79 9.53
N ILE A 136 14.41 -2.01 10.55
CA ILE A 136 13.44 -1.43 11.47
C ILE A 136 12.49 -0.50 10.70
N GLY A 137 11.18 -0.72 10.82
CA GLY A 137 10.15 0.04 10.10
C GLY A 137 9.74 -0.55 8.74
N ALA A 138 10.34 -1.67 8.31
CA ALA A 138 9.91 -2.38 7.10
C ALA A 138 8.47 -2.90 7.19
N ASP A 139 7.96 -3.18 8.39
CA ASP A 139 6.56 -3.54 8.64
C ASP A 139 5.61 -2.39 8.28
N GLY A 140 5.97 -1.14 8.62
CA GLY A 140 5.28 0.07 8.19
C GLY A 140 5.22 0.21 6.66
N VAL A 141 6.32 -0.11 5.98
CA VAL A 141 6.37 -0.09 4.51
C VAL A 141 5.47 -1.18 3.92
N CYS A 142 5.47 -2.41 4.45
CA CYS A 142 4.56 -3.47 4.02
C CYS A 142 3.09 -3.06 4.16
N MET A 143 2.72 -2.42 5.27
CA MET A 143 1.36 -1.91 5.47
C MET A 143 1.00 -0.81 4.44
N THR A 144 1.94 0.07 4.12
CA THR A 144 1.75 1.13 3.11
C THR A 144 1.65 0.56 1.70
N LEU A 145 2.40 -0.50 1.41
CA LEU A 145 2.34 -1.22 0.13
C LEU A 145 1.01 -1.98 -0.02
N MET A 146 0.54 -2.64 1.04
CA MET A 146 -0.79 -3.28 1.07
C MET A 146 -1.95 -2.30 0.86
N LYS A 147 -1.79 -1.03 1.25
CA LYS A 147 -2.78 0.04 1.00
C LYS A 147 -2.87 0.44 -0.48
N GLN A 148 -1.88 0.08 -1.30
CA GLN A 148 -1.92 0.31 -2.75
C GLN A 148 -2.72 -0.76 -3.50
N ILE A 149 -2.99 -1.92 -2.87
CA ILE A 149 -3.84 -2.96 -3.45
C ILE A 149 -5.29 -2.49 -3.35
N ALA A 150 -5.90 -2.20 -4.50
CA ALA A 150 -7.27 -1.73 -4.57
C ALA A 150 -8.26 -2.90 -4.42
N GLY A 151 -9.25 -2.75 -3.55
CA GLY A 151 -10.39 -3.67 -3.51
C GLY A 151 -11.32 -3.43 -4.69
N GLY A 152 -11.93 -4.50 -5.22
CA GLY A 152 -12.82 -4.45 -6.38
C GLY A 152 -12.11 -4.17 -7.71
N ASP A 153 -10.79 -4.43 -7.78
CA ASP A 153 -9.97 -4.28 -8.98
C ASP A 153 -9.26 -5.60 -9.29
N VAL A 154 -9.69 -6.29 -10.34
CA VAL A 154 -9.10 -7.55 -10.84
C VAL A 154 -8.21 -7.33 -12.07
N SER A 155 -7.69 -6.12 -12.27
CA SER A 155 -6.70 -5.85 -13.30
C SER A 155 -5.40 -6.61 -13.01
N LEU A 156 -4.68 -7.00 -14.08
CA LEU A 156 -3.42 -7.76 -13.96
C LEU A 156 -2.39 -7.07 -13.07
N LYS A 157 -2.33 -5.73 -13.09
CA LYS A 157 -1.40 -4.95 -12.26
C LYS A 157 -1.76 -5.01 -10.77
N ASN A 158 -3.05 -4.98 -10.44
CA ASN A 158 -3.50 -5.07 -9.04
C ASN A 158 -3.35 -6.48 -8.49
N ILE A 159 -3.70 -7.51 -9.28
CA ILE A 159 -3.50 -8.93 -8.94
C ILE A 159 -2.01 -9.22 -8.73
N TRP A 160 -1.14 -8.76 -9.64
CA TRP A 160 0.31 -8.91 -9.50
C TRP A 160 0.83 -8.34 -8.17
N LEU A 161 0.35 -7.15 -7.78
CA LEU A 161 0.75 -6.54 -6.52
C LEU A 161 0.24 -7.34 -5.32
N ALA A 162 -1.03 -7.76 -5.34
CA ALA A 162 -1.63 -8.57 -4.28
C ALA A 162 -0.84 -9.86 -4.06
N GLU A 163 -0.52 -10.59 -5.13
CA GLU A 163 0.25 -11.83 -5.04
C GLU A 163 1.68 -11.58 -4.55
N ASN A 164 2.39 -10.58 -5.09
CA ASN A 164 3.79 -10.38 -4.71
C ASN A 164 3.95 -9.89 -3.27
N VAL A 165 3.01 -9.08 -2.76
CA VAL A 165 3.01 -8.67 -1.36
C VAL A 165 2.66 -9.87 -0.47
N LEU A 166 1.74 -10.74 -0.89
CA LEU A 166 1.40 -11.95 -0.15
C LEU A 166 2.63 -12.87 -0.05
N ASP A 167 3.34 -13.06 -1.16
CA ASP A 167 4.55 -13.89 -1.19
C ASP A 167 5.62 -13.35 -0.23
N ILE A 168 5.81 -12.02 -0.12
CA ILE A 168 6.72 -11.45 0.90
C ILE A 168 6.29 -11.86 2.31
N LEU A 169 5.01 -11.77 2.63
CA LEU A 169 4.47 -12.06 3.96
C LEU A 169 4.51 -13.56 4.29
N VAL A 170 4.26 -14.42 3.30
CA VAL A 170 4.31 -15.88 3.43
C VAL A 170 5.77 -16.33 3.58
N ASP A 171 6.67 -15.87 2.71
CA ASP A 171 8.09 -16.25 2.73
C ASP A 171 8.80 -15.76 4.00
N GLN A 172 8.32 -14.68 4.61
CA GLN A 172 8.90 -14.06 5.80
C GLN A 172 7.99 -14.17 7.02
N ARG A 173 7.24 -15.28 7.12
CA ARG A 173 6.23 -15.52 8.16
C ARG A 173 6.76 -15.30 9.58
N GLU A 174 7.94 -15.83 9.92
CA GLU A 174 8.52 -15.65 11.26
C GLU A 174 8.78 -14.18 11.61
N TRP A 175 9.16 -13.37 10.63
CA TRP A 175 9.31 -11.93 10.80
C TRP A 175 7.95 -11.26 10.96
N VAL A 176 6.93 -11.64 10.19
CA VAL A 176 5.56 -11.14 10.32
C VAL A 176 5.00 -11.38 11.73
N LEU A 177 5.27 -12.56 12.31
CA LEU A 177 4.81 -12.94 13.65
C LEU A 177 5.39 -12.07 14.78
N LYS A 178 6.40 -11.24 14.51
CA LYS A 178 6.98 -10.30 15.48
C LYS A 178 6.17 -9.01 15.63
N SER A 179 5.26 -8.69 14.69
CA SER A 179 4.47 -7.46 14.69
C SER A 179 2.97 -7.76 14.66
N GLY A 180 2.31 -7.71 15.83
CA GLY A 180 0.86 -7.94 15.95
C GLY A 180 0.02 -6.98 15.10
N MET A 181 0.49 -5.74 14.89
CA MET A 181 -0.16 -4.80 13.98
C MET A 181 -0.08 -5.27 12.52
N LEU A 182 1.09 -5.74 12.08
CA LEU A 182 1.26 -6.24 10.72
C LEU A 182 0.40 -7.48 10.48
N ILE A 183 0.32 -8.40 11.45
CA ILE A 183 -0.59 -9.55 11.41
C ILE A 183 -2.03 -9.08 11.17
N ALA A 184 -2.53 -8.20 12.05
CA ALA A 184 -3.90 -7.70 11.97
C ALA A 184 -4.19 -6.99 10.64
N MET A 185 -3.27 -6.14 10.17
CA MET A 185 -3.42 -5.39 8.93
C MET A 185 -3.37 -6.31 7.70
N SER A 186 -2.52 -7.34 7.72
CA SER A 186 -2.42 -8.34 6.65
C SER A 186 -3.69 -9.18 6.58
N VAL A 187 -4.18 -9.68 7.71
CA VAL A 187 -5.45 -10.43 7.78
C VAL A 187 -6.63 -9.57 7.33
N TYR A 188 -6.73 -8.33 7.81
CA TYR A 188 -7.78 -7.40 7.38
C TYR A 188 -7.72 -7.14 5.87
N THR A 189 -6.51 -7.07 5.32
CA THR A 189 -6.28 -6.84 3.90
C THR A 189 -6.73 -8.03 3.06
N TYR A 190 -6.18 -9.21 3.32
CA TYR A 190 -6.40 -10.37 2.47
C TYR A 190 -7.78 -11.01 2.68
N LEU A 191 -8.37 -10.97 3.88
CA LEU A 191 -9.78 -11.37 4.04
C LEU A 191 -10.72 -10.56 3.15
N ARG A 192 -10.41 -9.28 2.94
CA ARG A 192 -11.19 -8.42 2.04
C ARG A 192 -10.95 -8.78 0.58
N LEU A 193 -9.70 -9.00 0.17
CA LEU A 193 -9.33 -9.28 -1.22
C LEU A 193 -9.82 -10.64 -1.73
N ILE A 194 -9.92 -11.65 -0.85
CA ILE A 194 -10.45 -12.99 -1.18
C ILE A 194 -11.82 -12.93 -1.87
N VAL A 195 -12.65 -11.93 -1.54
CA VAL A 195 -13.98 -11.74 -2.15
C VAL A 195 -13.89 -11.42 -3.64
N ASP A 196 -12.81 -10.76 -4.08
CA ASP A 196 -12.63 -10.31 -5.47
C ASP A 196 -11.96 -11.39 -6.34
N HIS A 197 -11.18 -12.30 -5.75
CA HIS A 197 -10.37 -13.27 -6.49
C HIS A 197 -11.13 -14.56 -6.84
N HIS A 198 -12.00 -14.49 -7.85
CA HIS A 198 -12.76 -15.63 -8.35
C HIS A 198 -12.92 -15.60 -9.88
N GLY A 199 -13.61 -16.59 -10.46
CA GLY A 199 -13.98 -16.59 -11.89
C GLY A 199 -12.93 -17.14 -12.85
N THR A 200 -11.64 -17.16 -12.50
CA THR A 200 -10.58 -17.77 -13.33
C THR A 200 -9.69 -18.72 -12.52
N PRO A 201 -9.05 -19.73 -13.14
CA PRO A 201 -8.14 -20.63 -12.44
C PRO A 201 -6.96 -19.92 -11.75
N ALA A 202 -6.39 -18.89 -12.39
CA ALA A 202 -5.30 -18.11 -11.82
C ALA A 202 -5.75 -17.37 -10.55
N LEU A 203 -6.94 -16.74 -10.58
CA LEU A 203 -7.51 -16.07 -9.41
C LEU A 203 -7.86 -17.05 -8.30
N LEU A 204 -8.35 -18.25 -8.63
CA LEU A 204 -8.62 -19.29 -7.63
C LEU A 204 -7.33 -19.78 -6.94
N SER A 205 -6.22 -19.88 -7.68
CA SER A 205 -4.91 -20.20 -7.12
C SER A 205 -4.43 -19.13 -6.15
N LEU A 206 -4.54 -17.84 -6.53
CA LEU A 206 -4.22 -16.73 -5.63
C LEU A 206 -5.14 -16.75 -4.39
N ARG A 207 -6.46 -16.90 -4.59
CA ARG A 207 -7.43 -16.97 -3.51
C ARG A 207 -7.08 -18.06 -2.50
N GLN A 208 -6.64 -19.23 -2.95
CA GLN A 208 -6.25 -20.29 -2.03
C GLN A 208 -5.04 -19.89 -1.18
N LYS A 209 -4.00 -19.28 -1.78
CA LYS A 209 -2.84 -18.76 -1.03
C LYS A 209 -3.28 -17.73 0.03
N GLU A 210 -4.21 -16.85 -0.30
CA GLU A 210 -4.76 -15.84 0.62
C GLU A 210 -5.57 -16.47 1.76
N VAL A 211 -6.39 -17.47 1.45
CA VAL A 211 -7.17 -18.25 2.42
C VAL A 211 -6.23 -18.94 3.41
N ASP A 212 -5.24 -19.69 2.92
CA ASP A 212 -4.29 -20.44 3.74
C ASP A 212 -3.50 -19.49 4.66
N PHE A 213 -3.03 -18.36 4.11
CA PHE A 213 -2.34 -17.33 4.88
C PHE A 213 -3.23 -16.74 5.99
N CYS A 214 -4.46 -16.33 5.67
CA CYS A 214 -5.38 -15.74 6.63
C CYS A 214 -5.78 -16.74 7.73
N ILE A 215 -6.13 -17.97 7.35
CA ILE A 215 -6.50 -19.05 8.29
C ILE A 215 -5.32 -19.38 9.21
N GLY A 216 -4.11 -19.48 8.67
CA GLY A 216 -2.91 -19.74 9.47
C GLY A 216 -2.69 -18.67 10.56
N LEU A 217 -2.83 -17.39 10.22
CA LEU A 217 -2.69 -16.30 11.19
C LEU A 217 -3.87 -16.21 12.17
N LEU A 218 -5.10 -16.41 11.70
CA LEU A 218 -6.30 -16.40 12.55
C LEU A 218 -6.26 -17.52 13.59
N ARG A 219 -5.73 -18.70 13.24
CA ARG A 219 -5.65 -19.84 14.17
C ARG A 219 -4.47 -19.74 15.13
N GLU A 220 -3.30 -19.27 14.67
CA GLU A 220 -2.10 -19.20 15.52
C GLU A 220 -2.07 -17.93 16.39
N ARG A 221 -2.53 -16.80 15.83
CA ARG A 221 -2.39 -15.46 16.42
C ARG A 221 -3.74 -14.74 16.49
N PHE A 222 -4.76 -15.44 16.97
CA PHE A 222 -6.12 -14.90 17.01
C PHE A 222 -6.21 -13.58 17.79
N MET A 223 -5.50 -13.45 18.92
CA MET A 223 -5.56 -12.22 19.73
C MET A 223 -4.91 -11.01 19.05
N ASP A 224 -3.89 -11.24 18.20
CA ASP A 224 -3.35 -10.17 17.35
C ASP A 224 -4.38 -9.74 16.30
N CYS A 225 -5.17 -10.67 15.75
CA CYS A 225 -6.28 -10.38 14.84
C CYS A 225 -7.48 -9.73 15.55
N PHE A 226 -7.73 -10.06 16.81
CA PHE A 226 -8.86 -9.58 17.61
C PHE A 226 -8.89 -8.04 17.71
N ILE A 227 -7.72 -7.37 17.66
CA ILE A 227 -7.62 -5.91 17.72
C ILE A 227 -8.32 -5.20 16.54
N ILE A 228 -8.66 -5.93 15.47
CA ILE A 228 -9.52 -5.45 14.38
C ILE A 228 -10.91 -5.09 14.91
N GLY A 229 -11.44 -5.83 15.88
CA GLY A 229 -12.78 -5.64 16.44
C GLY A 229 -13.90 -6.09 15.49
N ARG A 230 -15.08 -5.51 15.66
CA ARG A 230 -16.34 -5.94 15.02
C ARG A 230 -16.30 -6.06 13.48
N ASP A 231 -15.47 -5.29 12.79
CA ASP A 231 -15.38 -5.35 11.33
C ASP A 231 -14.70 -6.66 10.85
N LEU A 232 -13.90 -7.33 11.71
CA LEU A 232 -13.40 -8.68 11.43
C LEU A 232 -14.55 -9.67 11.23
N VAL A 233 -15.61 -9.57 12.04
CA VAL A 233 -16.81 -10.41 11.90
C VAL A 233 -17.43 -10.24 10.53
N ARG A 234 -17.56 -8.99 10.05
CA ARG A 234 -18.09 -8.69 8.71
C ARG A 234 -17.23 -9.33 7.62
N LEU A 235 -15.90 -9.17 7.70
CA LEU A 235 -14.99 -9.77 6.71
C LEU A 235 -15.11 -11.30 6.68
N LEU A 236 -15.15 -11.94 7.86
CA LEU A 236 -15.32 -13.39 7.98
C LEU A 236 -16.68 -13.88 7.46
N GLN A 237 -17.74 -13.10 7.61
CA GLN A 237 -19.06 -13.43 7.05
C GLN A 237 -19.02 -13.44 5.52
N ASN A 238 -18.32 -12.48 4.90
CA ASN A 238 -18.23 -12.38 3.45
C ASN A 238 -17.54 -13.60 2.80
N VAL A 239 -16.67 -14.29 3.54
CA VAL A 239 -15.93 -15.46 3.06
C VAL A 239 -16.40 -16.77 3.69
N ALA A 240 -17.50 -16.76 4.45
CA ALA A 240 -17.94 -17.90 5.28
C ALA A 240 -18.26 -19.18 4.49
N ARG A 241 -18.54 -19.07 3.19
CA ARG A 241 -18.85 -20.21 2.31
C ARG A 241 -17.62 -20.95 1.78
N ILE A 242 -16.42 -20.44 2.05
CA ILE A 242 -15.17 -21.11 1.73
C ILE A 242 -14.92 -22.18 2.83
N PRO A 243 -14.60 -23.44 2.50
CA PRO A 243 -14.57 -24.55 3.46
C PRO A 243 -13.72 -24.29 4.73
N GLU A 244 -12.55 -23.67 4.56
CA GLU A 244 -11.63 -23.37 5.64
C GLU A 244 -12.21 -22.32 6.62
N PHE A 245 -12.94 -21.34 6.08
CA PHE A 245 -13.65 -20.34 6.88
C PHE A 245 -14.92 -20.91 7.52
N GLU A 246 -15.60 -21.88 6.90
CA GLU A 246 -16.71 -22.59 7.54
C GLU A 246 -16.23 -23.32 8.81
N LEU A 247 -15.07 -23.98 8.74
CA LEU A 247 -14.43 -24.61 9.90
C LEU A 247 -14.03 -23.57 10.96
N LEU A 248 -13.47 -22.43 10.54
CA LEU A 248 -13.16 -21.34 11.47
C LEU A 248 -14.43 -20.79 12.16
N TRP A 249 -15.54 -20.68 11.43
CA TRP A 249 -16.82 -20.25 11.99
C TRP A 249 -17.38 -21.23 13.02
N LYS A 250 -17.22 -22.55 12.79
CA LYS A 250 -17.54 -23.57 13.79
C LYS A 250 -16.74 -23.37 15.07
N ASP A 251 -15.43 -23.12 14.96
CA ASP A 251 -14.59 -22.83 16.12
C ASP A 251 -15.02 -21.52 16.82
N LEU A 252 -15.26 -20.44 16.08
CA LEU A 252 -15.70 -19.14 16.63
C LEU A 252 -16.99 -19.23 17.43
N LEU A 253 -17.95 -20.06 16.99
CA LEU A 253 -19.28 -20.17 17.60
C LEU A 253 -19.37 -21.26 18.68
N HIS A 254 -18.67 -22.38 18.50
CA HIS A 254 -18.84 -23.56 19.35
C HIS A 254 -17.60 -23.91 20.18
N ASN A 255 -16.41 -23.42 19.80
CA ASN A 255 -15.17 -23.72 20.51
C ASN A 255 -14.18 -22.52 20.51
N PRO A 256 -14.62 -21.33 20.98
CA PRO A 256 -13.82 -20.10 20.84
C PRO A 256 -12.47 -20.18 21.58
N GLN A 257 -12.40 -20.96 22.67
CA GLN A 257 -11.18 -21.14 23.44
C GLN A 257 -10.07 -21.90 22.69
N ALA A 258 -10.41 -22.66 21.63
CA ALA A 258 -9.41 -23.28 20.77
C ALA A 258 -8.64 -22.27 19.92
N LEU A 259 -9.21 -21.09 19.65
CA LEU A 259 -8.51 -19.99 18.96
C LEU A 259 -7.66 -19.17 19.92
N SER A 260 -8.16 -18.95 21.14
CA SER A 260 -7.38 -18.39 22.24
C SER A 260 -8.10 -18.64 23.56
N PRO A 261 -7.38 -19.00 24.65
CA PRO A 261 -7.96 -19.08 25.99
C PRO A 261 -8.62 -17.78 26.48
N GLN A 262 -8.23 -16.63 25.90
CA GLN A 262 -8.75 -15.31 26.25
C GLN A 262 -10.01 -14.92 25.45
N PHE A 263 -10.37 -15.70 24.44
CA PHE A 263 -11.51 -15.43 23.58
C PHE A 263 -12.76 -16.15 24.08
N THR A 264 -13.75 -15.37 24.52
CA THR A 264 -14.98 -15.90 25.11
C THR A 264 -16.10 -16.12 24.10
N GLY A 265 -15.95 -15.62 22.87
CA GLY A 265 -16.89 -15.82 21.77
C GLY A 265 -17.15 -14.55 20.95
N VAL A 266 -17.92 -14.70 19.87
CA VAL A 266 -18.15 -13.66 18.85
C VAL A 266 -18.70 -12.35 19.42
N LEU A 267 -19.49 -12.39 20.51
CA LEU A 267 -20.01 -11.19 21.16
C LEU A 267 -18.91 -10.26 21.68
N GLN A 268 -17.79 -10.82 22.16
CA GLN A 268 -16.62 -10.05 22.60
C GLN A 268 -16.04 -9.24 21.44
N LEU A 269 -15.98 -9.83 20.25
CA LEU A 269 -15.47 -9.19 19.03
C LEU A 269 -16.44 -8.12 18.50
N LEU A 270 -17.75 -8.42 18.49
CA LEU A 270 -18.81 -7.48 18.07
C LEU A 270 -18.90 -6.24 18.96
N SER A 271 -18.61 -6.40 20.26
CA SER A 271 -18.59 -5.30 21.23
C SER A 271 -17.36 -4.41 21.10
N SER A 272 -16.27 -4.92 20.49
CA SER A 272 -15.04 -4.16 20.25
C SER A 272 -15.16 -3.31 19.00
N ARG A 273 -15.02 -1.98 19.13
CA ARG A 273 -15.05 -1.06 17.98
C ARG A 273 -13.79 -1.20 17.14
N THR A 274 -13.98 -1.36 15.83
CA THR A 274 -12.88 -1.30 14.87
C THR A 274 -12.24 0.08 14.80
N SER A 275 -10.92 0.09 14.93
CA SER A 275 -10.08 1.29 14.80
C SER A 275 -10.13 1.85 13.37
N ARG A 276 -10.04 3.17 13.25
CA ARG A 276 -10.02 3.89 11.96
C ARG A 276 -8.89 3.42 11.04
N LYS A 277 -7.77 2.95 11.60
CA LYS A 277 -6.62 2.46 10.82
C LYS A 277 -6.98 1.34 9.85
N PHE A 278 -7.85 0.41 10.27
CA PHE A 278 -8.31 -0.70 9.42
C PHE A 278 -9.26 -0.21 8.33
N LEU A 279 -10.21 0.65 8.70
CA LEU A 279 -11.16 1.21 7.73
C LEU A 279 -10.46 2.06 6.66
N ALA A 280 -9.43 2.82 7.06
CA ALA A 280 -8.63 3.65 6.16
C ALA A 280 -7.68 2.83 5.27
N CYS A 281 -7.19 1.68 5.72
CA CYS A 281 -6.21 0.92 4.94
C CYS A 281 -6.80 0.20 3.73
N ARG A 282 -8.12 0.13 3.59
CA ARG A 282 -8.81 -0.49 2.43
C ARG A 282 -9.11 0.50 1.30
N LEU A 283 -8.88 1.79 1.53
CA LEU A 283 -8.94 2.80 0.49
C LEU A 283 -7.50 3.14 0.07
N THR A 284 -7.27 3.17 -1.24
CA THR A 284 -5.99 3.67 -1.76
C THR A 284 -5.83 5.16 -1.43
N PRO A 285 -4.60 5.70 -1.41
CA PRO A 285 -4.37 7.12 -1.10
C PRO A 285 -5.16 8.08 -1.99
N ASP A 286 -5.33 7.77 -3.27
CA ASP A 286 -6.09 8.61 -4.20
C ASP A 286 -7.60 8.59 -3.89
N MET A 287 -8.17 7.42 -3.58
CA MET A 287 -9.57 7.31 -3.15
C MET A 287 -9.84 8.13 -1.89
N GLU A 288 -8.96 8.01 -0.90
CA GLU A 288 -9.01 8.77 0.35
C GLU A 288 -8.94 10.28 0.10
N THR A 289 -7.97 10.73 -0.71
CA THR A 289 -7.82 12.15 -1.08
C THR A 289 -9.08 12.70 -1.74
N LYS A 290 -9.66 11.96 -2.70
CA LYS A 290 -10.88 12.38 -3.41
C LYS A 290 -12.10 12.43 -2.50
N LEU A 291 -12.30 11.44 -1.62
CA LEU A 291 -13.42 11.44 -0.68
C LEU A 291 -13.29 12.53 0.38
N LEU A 292 -12.09 12.74 0.91
CA LEU A 292 -11.84 13.83 1.86
C LEU A 292 -12.09 15.19 1.21
N PHE A 293 -11.66 15.37 -0.04
CA PHE A 293 -11.97 16.59 -0.80
C PHE A 293 -13.49 16.78 -0.96
N MET A 294 -14.21 15.73 -1.38
CA MET A 294 -15.67 15.78 -1.52
C MET A 294 -16.36 16.14 -0.19
N THR A 295 -15.90 15.62 0.94
CA THR A 295 -16.52 15.83 2.25
C THR A 295 -16.06 17.09 3.00
N SER A 296 -15.11 17.85 2.46
CA SER A 296 -14.57 19.05 3.11
C SER A 296 -14.54 20.31 2.24
N ARG A 297 -14.59 20.17 0.90
CA ARG A 297 -14.43 21.29 -0.04
C ARG A 297 -15.56 21.42 -1.05
N VAL A 298 -16.28 20.35 -1.36
CA VAL A 298 -17.35 20.38 -2.36
C VAL A 298 -18.65 20.83 -1.71
N ARG A 299 -19.32 21.81 -2.30
CA ARG A 299 -20.64 22.27 -1.84
C ARG A 299 -21.74 21.31 -2.27
N PHE A 300 -22.74 21.14 -1.42
CA PHE A 300 -23.95 20.39 -1.72
C PHE A 300 -24.70 21.03 -2.89
N GLY A 301 -25.17 20.20 -3.83
CA GLY A 301 -25.69 20.61 -5.12
C GLY A 301 -24.64 20.62 -6.24
N GLN A 302 -23.34 20.67 -5.93
CA GLN A 302 -22.25 20.73 -6.92
C GLN A 302 -21.44 19.42 -7.04
N GLN A 303 -21.90 18.34 -6.42
CA GLN A 303 -21.17 17.07 -6.35
C GLN A 303 -21.17 16.25 -7.65
N LYS A 304 -22.07 16.53 -8.61
CA LYS A 304 -22.33 15.64 -9.76
C LYS A 304 -21.06 15.26 -10.54
N ARG A 305 -20.24 16.24 -10.93
CA ARG A 305 -19.01 15.96 -11.71
C ARG A 305 -17.99 15.14 -10.92
N TYR A 306 -17.84 15.42 -9.62
CA TYR A 306 -16.93 14.67 -8.75
C TYR A 306 -17.38 13.22 -8.57
N GLN A 307 -18.69 13.01 -8.40
CA GLN A 307 -19.31 11.69 -8.38
C GLN A 307 -19.09 10.95 -9.70
N ASP A 308 -19.37 11.60 -10.84
CA ASP A 308 -19.19 11.01 -12.18
C ASP A 308 -17.72 10.62 -12.42
N TRP A 309 -16.75 11.44 -12.01
CA TRP A 309 -15.31 11.12 -12.11
C TRP A 309 -14.90 9.95 -11.22
N PHE A 310 -15.33 9.95 -9.96
CA PHE A 310 -15.03 8.87 -9.03
C PHE A 310 -15.68 7.56 -9.47
N GLN A 311 -16.93 7.59 -9.91
CA GLN A 311 -17.66 6.43 -10.41
C GLN A 311 -16.99 5.84 -11.65
N ARG A 312 -16.62 6.68 -12.62
CA ARG A 312 -15.93 6.24 -13.83
C ARG A 312 -14.63 5.52 -13.50
N GLN A 313 -13.87 6.04 -12.54
CA GLN A 313 -12.55 5.51 -12.21
C GLN A 313 -12.60 4.27 -11.32
N TYR A 314 -13.53 4.20 -10.36
CA TYR A 314 -13.48 3.22 -9.27
C TYR A 314 -14.69 2.31 -9.14
N LEU A 315 -15.84 2.64 -9.75
CA LEU A 315 -17.11 1.95 -9.50
C LEU A 315 -17.85 1.54 -10.78
N SER A 316 -17.13 1.51 -11.92
CA SER A 316 -17.69 1.33 -13.26
C SER A 316 -17.66 -0.12 -13.76
N THR A 317 -17.03 -1.05 -13.03
CA THR A 317 -16.94 -2.47 -13.40
C THR A 317 -17.83 -3.35 -12.51
N PRO A 318 -18.22 -4.55 -12.95
CA PRO A 318 -18.90 -5.53 -12.09
C PRO A 318 -18.08 -5.91 -10.85
N ASP A 319 -16.76 -6.03 -10.98
CA ASP A 319 -15.88 -6.40 -9.87
C ASP A 319 -15.78 -5.30 -8.80
N SER A 320 -15.92 -4.04 -9.21
CA SER A 320 -15.85 -2.88 -8.31
C SER A 320 -17.02 -2.74 -7.33
N GLN A 321 -18.02 -3.61 -7.40
CA GLN A 321 -19.17 -3.59 -6.49
C GLN A 321 -18.74 -3.82 -5.03
N SER A 322 -17.76 -4.70 -4.80
CA SER A 322 -17.26 -5.00 -3.46
C SER A 322 -16.63 -3.78 -2.76
N LEU A 323 -16.06 -2.84 -3.51
CA LEU A 323 -15.41 -1.62 -2.99
C LEU A 323 -16.40 -0.69 -2.25
N ARG A 324 -17.67 -0.70 -2.64
CA ARG A 324 -18.72 0.19 -2.05
C ARG A 324 -18.82 0.02 -0.55
N CYS A 325 -18.73 -1.21 -0.06
CA CYS A 325 -18.73 -1.51 1.37
C CYS A 325 -17.60 -0.78 2.09
N ASP A 326 -16.37 -0.83 1.56
CA ASP A 326 -15.22 -0.19 2.19
C ASP A 326 -15.36 1.33 2.20
N LEU A 327 -15.87 1.92 1.11
CA LEU A 327 -16.16 3.37 1.03
C LEU A 327 -17.19 3.80 2.08
N ILE A 328 -18.30 3.07 2.21
CA ILE A 328 -19.35 3.36 3.21
C ILE A 328 -18.78 3.25 4.63
N ARG A 329 -18.01 2.21 4.92
CA ARG A 329 -17.38 2.01 6.23
C ARG A 329 -16.38 3.12 6.54
N TYR A 330 -15.59 3.56 5.56
CA TYR A 330 -14.70 4.70 5.68
C TYR A 330 -15.45 6.00 5.99
N ILE A 331 -16.49 6.33 5.21
CA ILE A 331 -17.30 7.55 5.42
C ILE A 331 -17.95 7.55 6.81
N CYS A 332 -18.50 6.41 7.25
CA CYS A 332 -19.15 6.30 8.56
C CYS A 332 -18.15 6.31 9.72
N GLY A 333 -17.02 5.61 9.58
CA GLY A 333 -16.10 5.32 10.67
C GLY A 333 -14.91 6.27 10.78
N VAL A 334 -14.46 6.85 9.68
CA VAL A 334 -13.23 7.67 9.57
C VAL A 334 -13.56 9.15 9.35
N VAL A 335 -14.51 9.47 8.48
CA VAL A 335 -14.87 10.88 8.20
C VAL A 335 -15.78 11.42 9.32
N HIS A 336 -15.21 12.28 10.16
CA HIS A 336 -15.92 13.02 11.22
C HIS A 336 -15.69 14.52 11.01
N PRO A 337 -16.58 15.20 10.26
CA PRO A 337 -16.45 16.63 9.99
C PRO A 337 -16.53 17.47 11.27
N SER A 338 -15.86 18.62 11.28
CA SER A 338 -15.99 19.60 12.38
C SER A 338 -17.38 20.23 12.41
N ASN A 339 -17.76 20.84 13.53
CA ASN A 339 -19.05 21.54 13.65
C ASN A 339 -19.20 22.65 12.60
N GLU A 340 -18.11 23.34 12.24
CA GLU A 340 -18.09 24.35 11.17
C GLU A 340 -18.46 23.76 9.80
N VAL A 341 -17.95 22.58 9.48
CA VAL A 341 -18.32 21.88 8.24
C VAL A 341 -19.77 21.40 8.31
N LEU A 342 -20.21 20.89 9.46
CA LEU A 342 -21.58 20.40 9.65
C LEU A 342 -22.64 21.51 9.56
N SER A 343 -22.30 22.76 9.91
CA SER A 343 -23.20 23.92 9.79
C SER A 343 -23.07 24.68 8.46
N SER A 344 -22.21 24.21 7.54
CA SER A 344 -21.97 24.84 6.24
C SER A 344 -22.78 24.21 5.10
N ASP A 345 -22.57 24.71 3.87
CA ASP A 345 -23.13 24.15 2.64
C ASP A 345 -22.26 23.04 2.01
N ILE A 346 -21.28 22.50 2.74
CA ILE A 346 -20.43 21.38 2.26
C ILE A 346 -21.25 20.08 2.14
N LEU A 347 -20.93 19.29 1.11
CA LEU A 347 -21.54 18.01 0.78
C LEU A 347 -21.55 17.06 2.00
N PRO A 348 -22.72 16.74 2.56
CA PRO A 348 -22.81 15.94 3.77
C PRO A 348 -22.57 14.46 3.50
N ARG A 349 -22.09 13.74 4.51
CA ARG A 349 -21.78 12.30 4.43
C ARG A 349 -22.95 11.44 3.94
N TRP A 350 -24.17 11.73 4.41
CA TRP A 350 -25.36 10.97 4.02
C TRP A 350 -25.66 11.07 2.52
N ALA A 351 -25.32 12.20 1.87
CA ALA A 351 -25.54 12.38 0.44
C ALA A 351 -24.55 11.55 -0.39
N ILE A 352 -23.31 11.39 0.10
CA ILE A 352 -22.33 10.50 -0.53
C ILE A 352 -22.76 9.05 -0.35
N ILE A 353 -23.19 8.66 0.86
CA ILE A 353 -23.69 7.29 1.11
C ILE A 353 -24.90 6.99 0.21
N GLY A 354 -25.84 7.93 0.08
CA GLY A 354 -27.01 7.77 -0.80
C GLY A 354 -26.67 7.65 -2.29
N TRP A 355 -25.49 8.14 -2.72
CA TRP A 355 -25.00 8.02 -4.10
C TRP A 355 -24.26 6.71 -4.38
N LEU A 356 -23.74 6.01 -3.37
CA LEU A 356 -22.92 4.80 -3.57
C LEU A 356 -23.64 3.46 -3.91
N PRO A 357 -24.98 3.29 -4.07
CA PRO A 357 -25.53 1.95 -4.32
C PRO A 357 -25.19 1.42 -5.75
N PRO A 358 -25.15 0.10 -6.00
CA PRO A 358 -25.97 -0.93 -5.34
C PRO A 358 -25.24 -2.16 -4.77
N ALA A 359 -25.86 -2.73 -3.73
CA ALA A 359 -26.18 -4.15 -3.65
C ALA A 359 -27.67 -4.25 -3.31
#